data_AF-A0A929WWA6-F1
#
_entry.id   AF-A0A929WWA6-F1
#
_cell.length_a   1.000
_cell.length_b   1.000
_cell.length_c   1.000
_cell.angle_alpha   90.00
_cell.angle_beta   90.00
_cell.angle_gamma   90.00
#
_symmetry.space_group_name_H-M   'P 1'
#
loop_
_entity.id
_entity.type
_entity.pdbx_description
1 polymer ?
#
loop_
_entity_poly.entity_id
_entity_poly.type
_entity_poly.pdbx_seq_one_letter_code
_entity_poly.pdbx_strand_id
1 'polypeptide(L)'
;MSSPESPSVFNSPENGAMAPNDQSAGGGAREQISARAPRTIPDLPWMRFEVGQRIVIRYRLSDGLHDALGEALEVAPTHVTVATRRGPVRVDAATMVTGKRVPPPPAL
;
A
#
# COMPACT_ATOMS: atom_id res chain seq x y z
N MET A 1 5.12 -26.13 -47.75
CA MET A 1 5.27 -25.85 -46.31
C MET A 1 4.20 -26.64 -45.59
N SER A 2 4.60 -27.73 -44.97
CA SER A 2 3.75 -28.82 -44.47
C SER A 2 3.16 -28.51 -43.10
N SER A 3 1.88 -28.82 -42.93
CA SER A 3 1.17 -28.98 -41.65
C SER A 3 1.45 -30.38 -41.05
N PRO A 4 1.15 -30.60 -39.75
CA PRO A 4 1.89 -31.50 -38.86
C PRO A 4 1.38 -32.96 -38.83
N GLU A 5 2.26 -33.90 -38.50
CA GLU A 5 1.92 -35.27 -38.12
C GLU A 5 1.74 -35.38 -36.60
N SER A 6 0.59 -35.91 -36.20
CA SER A 6 0.34 -36.53 -34.90
C SER A 6 0.50 -38.04 -35.02
N PRO A 7 0.98 -38.74 -33.99
CA PRO A 7 0.53 -40.10 -33.75
C PRO A 7 -0.15 -40.24 -32.38
N SER A 8 -1.43 -40.62 -32.43
CA SER A 8 -2.17 -41.20 -31.31
C SER A 8 -1.66 -42.62 -31.04
N VAL A 9 -1.40 -42.98 -29.79
CA VAL A 9 -1.27 -44.39 -29.38
C VAL A 9 -1.95 -44.63 -28.03
N PHE A 10 -3.08 -45.32 -28.14
CA PHE A 10 -3.68 -46.35 -27.27
C PHE A 10 -3.81 -46.19 -25.75
N ASN A 11 -5.08 -46.27 -25.34
CA ASN A 11 -5.59 -46.50 -24.01
C ASN A 11 -5.50 -48.00 -23.65
N SER A 12 -5.10 -48.35 -22.42
CA SER A 12 -5.67 -49.48 -21.66
C SER A 12 -5.29 -49.40 -20.17
N PRO A 13 -6.23 -49.67 -19.24
CA PRO A 13 -6.01 -49.56 -17.80
C PRO A 13 -5.68 -50.92 -17.18
N GLU A 14 -4.60 -51.02 -16.41
CA GLU A 14 -4.40 -52.14 -15.48
C GLU A 14 -4.52 -51.62 -14.05
N ASN A 15 -5.59 -52.06 -13.39
CA ASN A 15 -5.87 -51.78 -12.00
C ASN A 15 -4.90 -52.58 -11.11
N GLY A 16 -4.02 -51.87 -10.39
CA GLY A 16 -3.27 -52.39 -9.26
C GLY A 16 -3.58 -51.55 -8.03
N ALA A 17 -4.33 -52.13 -7.10
CA ALA A 17 -4.81 -51.51 -5.87
C ALA A 17 -3.73 -50.74 -5.10
N MET A 18 -4.05 -49.52 -4.65
CA MET A 18 -3.35 -48.89 -3.54
C MET A 18 -4.34 -48.16 -2.62
N ALA A 19 -4.16 -48.44 -1.32
CA ALA A 19 -4.96 -48.18 -0.13
C ALA A 19 -5.78 -46.87 -0.04
N PRO A 20 -6.83 -46.82 0.81
CA PRO A 20 -7.55 -45.58 1.08
C PRO A 20 -6.61 -44.59 1.76
N ASN A 21 -6.53 -43.39 1.19
CA ASN A 21 -5.79 -42.29 1.77
C ASN A 21 -6.57 -41.77 2.99
N ASP A 22 -6.30 -42.34 4.16
CA ASP A 22 -6.68 -41.75 5.44
C ASP A 22 -5.78 -40.54 5.69
N GLN A 23 -6.19 -39.38 5.14
CA GLN A 23 -5.62 -38.10 5.49
C GLN A 23 -6.75 -37.16 5.92
N SER A 24 -7.35 -37.52 7.05
CA SER A 24 -7.86 -36.51 7.97
C SER A 24 -6.68 -35.79 8.62
N ALA A 25 -6.20 -34.73 7.99
CA ALA A 25 -5.42 -33.67 8.63
C ALA A 25 -6.06 -32.35 8.16
N GLY A 26 -6.97 -31.77 8.95
CA GLY A 26 -6.60 -31.14 10.21
C GLY A 26 -6.08 -29.75 9.87
N GLY A 27 -6.95 -28.74 10.04
CA GLY A 27 -6.75 -27.38 9.55
C GLY A 27 -5.42 -26.75 9.97
N GLY A 28 -4.67 -26.26 8.99
CA GLY A 28 -3.43 -25.48 9.23
C GLY A 28 -3.23 -24.30 8.27
N ALA A 29 -4.19 -24.03 7.39
CA ALA A 29 -4.05 -22.98 6.38
C ALA A 29 -4.51 -21.59 6.86
N ARG A 30 -5.17 -21.48 8.02
CA ARG A 30 -5.75 -20.19 8.49
C ARG A 30 -4.84 -19.42 9.46
N GLU A 31 -3.87 -20.07 10.08
CA GLU A 31 -3.10 -19.49 11.20
C GLU A 31 -1.78 -18.80 10.77
N GLN A 32 -1.25 -19.09 9.58
CA GLN A 32 0.09 -18.61 9.20
C GLN A 32 0.16 -17.12 8.79
N ILE A 33 -0.96 -16.46 8.48
CA ILE A 33 -0.95 -15.00 8.21
C ILE A 33 -0.72 -14.20 9.52
N SER A 34 -1.08 -14.77 10.68
CA SER A 34 -1.17 -14.01 11.93
C SER A 34 0.17 -13.80 12.65
N ALA A 35 1.24 -14.51 12.27
CA ALA A 35 2.51 -14.50 12.99
C ALA A 35 3.49 -13.39 12.56
N ARG A 36 3.12 -12.51 11.62
CA ARG A 36 3.99 -11.40 11.26
C ARG A 36 3.99 -10.39 12.40
N ALA A 37 5.09 -10.35 13.15
CA ALA A 37 5.32 -9.35 14.19
C ALA A 37 4.91 -7.95 13.67
N PRO A 38 4.17 -7.15 14.45
CA PRO A 38 3.74 -5.84 14.03
C PRO A 38 4.98 -5.04 13.64
N ARG A 39 5.07 -4.67 12.35
CA ARG A 39 6.15 -3.79 11.90
C ARG A 39 6.05 -2.51 12.72
N THR A 40 7.08 -2.19 13.49
CA THR A 40 7.19 -0.89 14.16
C THR A 40 6.98 0.19 13.11
N ILE A 41 5.90 0.96 13.27
CA ILE A 41 5.62 2.09 12.40
C ILE A 41 6.75 3.10 12.68
N PRO A 42 7.53 3.49 11.67
CA PRO A 42 8.58 4.49 11.89
C PRO A 42 7.96 5.78 12.43
N ASP A 43 8.66 6.46 13.34
CA ASP A 43 8.27 7.79 13.79
C ASP A 43 8.45 8.77 12.63
N LEU A 44 7.40 8.91 11.82
CA LEU A 44 7.43 9.75 10.63
C LEU A 44 6.98 11.17 11.01
N PRO A 45 7.76 12.21 10.69
CA PRO A 45 7.52 13.56 11.17
C PRO A 45 6.23 14.19 10.65
N TRP A 46 5.58 13.64 9.63
CA TRP A 46 4.26 14.09 9.15
C TRP A 46 3.09 13.30 9.76
N MET A 47 3.34 12.13 10.36
CA MET A 47 2.29 11.32 11.00
C MET A 47 1.77 11.92 12.31
N ARG A 48 2.41 12.96 12.83
CA ARG A 48 1.92 13.76 13.97
C ARG A 48 0.84 14.79 13.59
N PHE A 49 0.50 14.90 12.32
CA PHE A 49 -0.57 15.79 11.89
C PHE A 49 -1.90 15.07 11.95
N GLU A 50 -2.92 15.78 12.43
CA GLU A 50 -4.30 15.30 12.43
C GLU A 50 -5.03 15.79 11.18
N VAL A 51 -5.97 14.97 10.69
CA VAL A 51 -6.93 15.39 9.67
C VAL A 51 -7.76 16.57 10.22
N GLY A 52 -8.01 17.58 9.39
CA GLY A 52 -8.63 18.84 9.79
C GLY A 52 -7.64 19.90 10.29
N GLN A 53 -6.36 19.55 10.47
CA GLN A 53 -5.36 20.51 10.93
C GLN A 53 -4.86 21.39 9.79
N ARG A 54 -4.73 22.70 10.04
CA ARG A 54 -4.03 23.61 9.13
C ARG A 54 -2.53 23.38 9.19
N ILE A 55 -1.96 22.89 8.09
CA ILE A 55 -0.54 22.53 7.96
C ILE A 55 0.07 23.14 6.70
N VAL A 56 1.39 23.24 6.69
CA VAL A 56 2.17 23.46 5.46
C VAL A 56 3.17 22.33 5.30
N ILE A 57 3.22 21.77 4.09
CA ILE A 57 4.21 20.78 3.69
C ILE A 57 5.04 21.37 2.55
N ARG A 58 6.35 21.40 2.75
CA ARG A 58 7.31 21.72 1.71
C ARG A 58 7.79 20.45 1.04
N TYR A 59 7.82 20.43 -0.28
CA TYR A 59 8.15 19.25 -1.07
C TYR A 59 8.92 19.62 -2.35
N ARG A 60 9.64 18.65 -2.90
CA ARG A 60 10.47 18.81 -4.11
C ARG A 60 9.79 18.23 -5.34
N LEU A 61 9.83 18.99 -6.43
CA LEU A 61 9.49 18.57 -7.79
C LEU A 61 10.68 18.79 -8.71
N SER A 62 10.55 18.33 -9.96
CA SER A 62 11.54 18.52 -11.01
C SER A 62 11.84 19.99 -11.32
N ASP A 63 10.88 20.90 -11.08
CA ASP A 63 10.99 22.35 -11.29
C ASP A 63 11.42 23.14 -10.04
N GLY A 64 11.46 22.51 -8.85
CA GLY A 64 11.97 23.16 -7.63
C GLY A 64 11.27 22.76 -6.33
N LEU A 65 11.28 23.68 -5.36
CA LEU A 65 10.62 23.53 -4.06
C LEU A 65 9.24 24.17 -4.08
N HIS A 66 8.27 23.44 -3.55
CA HIS A 66 6.87 23.83 -3.50
C HIS A 66 6.31 23.71 -2.09
N ASP A 67 5.27 24.50 -1.81
CA ASP A 67 4.58 24.51 -0.53
C ASP A 67 3.08 24.22 -0.71
N ALA A 68 2.62 23.14 -0.07
CA ALA A 68 1.20 22.83 0.07
C ALA A 68 0.71 23.34 1.43
N LEU A 69 0.01 24.47 1.43
CA LEU A 69 -0.59 25.08 2.62
C LEU A 69 -2.10 24.92 2.60
N GLY A 70 -2.66 24.37 3.68
CA GLY A 70 -4.09 24.13 3.78
C GLY A 70 -4.45 23.22 4.93
N GLU A 71 -5.63 22.61 4.83
CA GLU A 71 -6.12 21.64 5.80
C GLU A 71 -5.66 20.22 5.42
N ALA A 72 -5.18 19.43 6.38
CA ALA A 72 -4.86 18.03 6.15
C ALA A 72 -6.14 17.21 5.92
N LEU A 73 -6.30 16.61 4.75
CA LEU A 73 -7.42 15.71 4.43
C LEU A 73 -7.09 14.25 4.72
N GLU A 74 -5.83 13.87 4.52
CA GLU A 74 -5.35 12.51 4.74
C GLU A 74 -3.90 12.56 5.18
N VAL A 75 -3.55 11.78 6.21
CA VAL A 75 -2.18 11.64 6.70
C VAL A 75 -1.83 10.16 6.70
N ALA A 76 -0.91 9.77 5.83
CA ALA A 76 -0.49 8.39 5.65
C ALA A 76 1.05 8.26 5.70
N PRO A 77 1.58 7.05 5.91
CA PRO A 77 3.03 6.84 5.91
C PRO A 77 3.70 7.20 4.58
N THR A 78 2.98 7.06 3.46
CA THR A 78 3.54 7.28 2.12
C THR A 78 3.23 8.66 1.55
N HIS A 79 2.27 9.39 2.11
CA HIS A 79 1.82 10.66 1.56
C HIS A 79 0.96 11.44 2.55
N VAL A 80 0.74 12.72 2.26
CA VAL A 80 -0.24 13.56 2.93
C VAL A 80 -1.04 14.31 1.87
N THR A 81 -2.36 14.36 2.02
CA THR A 81 -3.24 15.14 1.14
C THR A 81 -3.66 16.41 1.86
N VAL A 82 -3.46 17.57 1.23
CA VAL A 82 -3.75 18.89 1.81
C VAL A 82 -4.78 19.62 0.94
N ALA A 83 -5.90 20.05 1.53
CA ALA A 83 -6.88 20.94 0.90
C ALA A 83 -6.31 22.35 0.78
N THR A 84 -5.70 22.65 -0.36
CA THR A 84 -5.20 23.99 -0.66
C THR A 84 -6.29 24.85 -1.31
N ARG A 85 -6.04 26.16 -1.45
CA ARG A 85 -6.95 27.09 -2.14
C ARG A 85 -7.21 26.70 -3.61
N ARG A 86 -6.30 25.97 -4.26
CA ARG A 86 -6.43 25.55 -5.67
C ARG A 86 -7.04 24.14 -5.82
N GLY A 87 -7.36 23.48 -4.71
CA GLY A 87 -7.82 22.09 -4.67
C GLY A 87 -6.94 21.20 -3.79
N PRO A 88 -7.32 19.93 -3.62
CA PRO A 88 -6.54 18.96 -2.86
C PRO A 88 -5.22 18.65 -3.57
N VAL A 89 -4.12 18.76 -2.83
CA VAL A 89 -2.77 18.42 -3.29
C VAL A 89 -2.28 17.22 -2.50
N ARG A 90 -1.97 16.12 -3.19
CA ARG A 90 -1.32 14.95 -2.62
C ARG A 90 0.19 15.11 -2.72
N VAL A 91 0.87 15.05 -1.58
CA VAL A 91 2.32 15.16 -1.50
C VAL A 91 2.88 13.80 -1.09
N ASP A 92 3.75 13.22 -1.91
CA ASP A 92 4.43 11.96 -1.59
C ASP A 92 5.51 12.16 -0.53
N ALA A 93 5.56 11.27 0.45
CA ALA A 93 6.53 11.28 1.56
C ALA A 93 7.98 11.33 1.06
N ALA A 94 8.27 10.68 -0.06
CA ALA A 94 9.61 10.67 -0.67
C ALA A 94 10.06 12.06 -1.16
N THR A 95 9.11 12.97 -1.42
CA THR A 95 9.37 14.33 -1.89
C THR A 95 9.33 15.36 -0.77
N MET A 96 8.78 15.00 0.40
CA MET A 96 8.64 15.91 1.53
C MET A 96 10.00 16.31 2.08
N VAL A 97 10.16 17.61 2.32
CA VAL A 97 11.37 18.18 2.92
C VAL A 97 11.08 18.57 4.37
N THR A 98 9.97 19.25 4.62
CA THR A 98 9.55 19.63 5.96
C THR A 98 8.04 19.79 6.03
N GLY A 99 7.49 19.65 7.22
CA GLY A 99 6.09 19.94 7.51
C GLY A 99 5.97 20.64 8.86
N LYS A 100 5.07 21.61 8.96
CA LYS A 100 4.73 22.25 10.24
C LYS A 100 3.25 22.59 10.34
N ARG A 101 2.74 22.60 11.57
CA ARG A 101 1.43 23.15 11.90
C ARG A 101 1.44 24.66 11.70
N VAL A 102 0.36 25.19 11.14
CA VAL A 102 0.18 26.63 10.92
C VAL A 102 -1.00 27.09 11.75
N PRO A 103 -0.86 28.12 12.60
CA PRO A 103 -1.99 28.66 13.35
C PRO A 103 -3.08 29.21 12.40
N PRO A 104 -4.34 29.27 12.84
CA PRO A 104 -5.37 29.95 12.09
C PRO A 104 -4.99 31.43 11.88
N PRO A 105 -5.45 32.07 10.79
CA PRO A 105 -5.28 33.51 10.62
C PRO A 105 -5.83 34.27 11.84
N PRO A 106 -5.19 35.37 12.26
CA PRO A 106 -5.75 36.21 13.32
C PRO A 106 -7.13 36.72 12.93
N ALA A 107 -8.07 36.72 13.88
CA ALA A 107 -9.36 37.36 13.71
C ALA A 107 -9.13 38.88 13.59
N LEU A 108 -9.80 39.51 12.61
CA LEU A 108 -9.82 40.96 12.42
C LEU A 108 -10.73 41.63 13.45
#